data_AF-A0A0F9D3B5-F1
#
_entry.id   AF-A0A0F9D3B5-F1
#
_cell.length_a   1.000
_cell.length_b   1.000
_cell.length_c   1.000
_cell.angle_alpha   90.00
_cell.angle_beta   90.00
_cell.angle_gamma   90.00
#
_symmetry.space_group_name_H-M   'P 1'
#
loop_
_entity.id
_entity.type
_entity.pdbx_description
1 polymer ?
#
loop_
_entity_poly.entity_id
_entity_poly.type
_entity_poly.pdbx_seq_one_letter_code
_entity_poly.pdbx_strand_id
1 'polypeptide(L)' 'MIYLTYDLARQATVAYYNGQTLILRDGKDDGTIKAILADSKKVPGVMATKIEYSNQLWALLQSIAQ' A
#
# COMPACT_ATOMS: atom_id res chain seq x y z
N MET A 1 11.67 0.49 -2.39
CA MET A 1 10.38 0.43 -3.12
C MET A 1 9.34 -0.19 -2.22
N ILE A 2 8.18 0.44 -2.12
CA ILE A 2 7.02 -0.09 -1.42
C ILE A 2 6.11 -0.74 -2.45
N TYR A 3 5.57 -1.92 -2.12
CA TYR A 3 4.57 -2.59 -2.93
C TYR A 3 3.23 -2.52 -2.21
N LEU A 4 2.24 -1.89 -2.84
CA LEU A 4 0.85 -1.96 -2.38
C LEU A 4 0.11 -3.02 -3.18
N THR A 5 -0.64 -3.87 -2.49
CA THR A 5 -1.52 -4.86 -3.11
C THR A 5 -2.79 -5.02 -2.28
N TYR A 6 -3.81 -5.63 -2.86
CA TYR A 6 -5.03 -5.98 -2.14
C TYR A 6 -5.01 -7.48 -1.85
N ASP A 7 -4.97 -7.84 -0.57
CA ASP A 7 -5.06 -9.23 -0.13
C ASP A 7 -6.53 -9.65 -0.08
N LEU A 8 -6.93 -10.52 -1.01
CA LEU A 8 -8.30 -11.02 -1.13
C LEU A 8 -8.73 -11.88 0.06
N ALA A 9 -7.82 -12.61 0.70
CA ALA A 9 -8.14 -13.47 1.83
C ALA A 9 -8.40 -12.64 3.09
N ARG A 10 -7.65 -11.55 3.26
CA ARG A 10 -7.80 -10.60 4.38
C ARG A 10 -8.81 -9.49 4.09
N GLN A 11 -9.26 -9.36 2.85
CA GLN A 11 -10.04 -8.24 2.34
C GLN A 11 -9.43 -6.88 2.76
N ALA A 12 -8.12 -6.73 2.59
CA ALA A 12 -7.40 -5.54 3.07
C ALA A 12 -6.31 -5.09 2.10
N THR A 13 -6.03 -3.78 2.08
CA THR A 13 -4.83 -3.27 1.40
C THR A 13 -3.60 -3.55 2.24
N VAL A 14 -2.53 -4.04 1.60
CA VAL A 14 -1.29 -4.44 2.26
C VAL A 14 -0.11 -3.72 1.64
N ALA A 15 0.75 -3.16 2.49
CA ALA A 15 2.02 -2.57 2.09
C ALA A 15 3.19 -3.48 2.45
N TYR A 16 4.04 -3.75 1.46
CA TYR A 16 5.26 -4.54 1.62
C TYR A 16 6.50 -3.67 1.39
N TYR A 17 7.41 -3.68 2.35
CA TYR A 17 8.70 -3.01 2.25
C TYR A 17 9.76 -3.76 3.05
N ASN A 18 10.88 -4.13 2.41
CA ASN A 18 12.04 -4.74 3.07
C ASN A 18 11.71 -5.94 3.98
N GLY A 19 10.82 -6.83 3.54
CA GLY A 19 10.36 -7.99 4.32
C GLY A 19 9.31 -7.68 5.40
N GLN A 20 9.02 -6.39 5.66
CA GLN A 20 7.93 -5.98 6.53
C GLN A 20 6.63 -5.90 5.75
N THR A 21 5.54 -6.29 6.43
CA THR A 21 4.18 -6.29 5.90
C THR A 21 3.30 -5.45 6.82
N LEU A 22 2.67 -4.40 6.29
CA LEU A 22 1.67 -3.60 7.00
C LEU A 22 0.30 -3.89 6.42
N ILE A 23 -0.63 -4.30 7.27
CA ILE A 23 -2.06 -4.39 6.91
C ILE A 23 -2.64 -3.00 7.14
N LEU A 24 -3.03 -2.34 6.06
CA LEU A 24 -3.61 -1.00 6.14
C LEU A 24 -5.07 -1.13 6.59
N ARG A 25 -5.48 -0.26 7.50
CA ARG A 25 -6.86 -0.24 8.03
C ARG A 25 -7.78 0.04 6.86
N ASP A 26 -8.58 -0.97 6.52
CA ASP A 26 -9.19 -1.08 5.21
C ASP A 26 -10.04 0.14 4.88
N GLY A 27 -9.77 0.66 3.70
CA GLY A 27 -10.40 1.84 3.17
C GLY A 27 -10.32 1.76 1.67
N LYS A 28 -11.07 0.82 1.08
CA LYS A 28 -11.48 0.92 -0.32
C LYS A 28 -12.09 2.30 -0.64
N ASP A 29 -12.45 3.06 0.40
CA ASP A 29 -12.88 4.45 0.41
C ASP A 29 -12.03 5.44 1.25
N ASP A 30 -10.87 5.05 1.77
CA ASP A 30 -9.96 6.01 2.39
C ASP A 30 -9.23 6.81 1.32
N GLY A 31 -9.49 8.12 1.30
CA GLY A 31 -8.91 9.08 0.36
C GLY A 31 -7.38 9.03 0.37
N THR A 32 -6.76 8.69 1.50
CA THR A 32 -5.30 8.58 1.62
C THR A 32 -4.75 7.40 0.81
N ILE A 33 -5.34 6.21 0.92
CA ILE A 33 -4.90 5.04 0.14
C ILE A 33 -5.17 5.26 -1.35
N LYS A 34 -6.32 5.85 -1.71
CA LYS A 34 -6.63 6.20 -3.11
C LYS A 34 -5.62 7.18 -3.70
N ALA A 35 -5.23 8.22 -2.95
CA ALA A 35 -4.21 9.17 -3.39
C ALA A 35 -2.85 8.51 -3.60
N ILE A 36 -2.42 7.67 -2.64
CA ILE A 36 -1.16 6.91 -2.76
C ILE A 36 -1.20 5.97 -3.98
N LEU A 37 -2.34 5.33 -4.26
CA LEU A 37 -2.52 4.48 -5.43
C LEU A 37 -2.57 5.27 -6.74
N ALA A 38 -3.11 6.49 -6.75
CA ALA A 38 -3.15 7.35 -7.93
C ALA A 38 -1.74 7.75 -8.39
N ASP A 39 -0.83 8.00 -7.45
CA ASP A 39 0.57 8.38 -7.72
C ASP A 39 1.48 7.17 -8.01
N SER A 40 0.92 5.95 -8.01
CA SER A 40 1.71 4.72 -8.11
C SER A 40 1.75 4.12 -9.52
N LYS A 41 2.83 3.42 -9.84
CA LYS A 41 3.01 2.74 -11.14
C LYS A 41 2.50 1.31 -11.09
N LYS A 42 1.48 1.00 -11.90
CA LYS A 42 0.99 -0.37 -12.09
C LYS A 42 2.11 -1.27 -12.60
N VAL A 43 2.25 -2.45 -11.99
CA VAL A 43 3.20 -3.46 -12.44
C VAL A 43 2.50 -4.38 -13.44
N PRO A 44 2.96 -4.48 -14.69
CA PRO A 44 2.41 -5.44 -15.64
C PRO A 44 2.55 -6.87 -15.09
N GLY A 45 1.46 -7.65 -15.10
CA GLY A 45 1.46 -9.05 -14.70
C GLY A 45 1.40 -9.32 -13.19
N VAL A 46 1.35 -8.29 -12.33
CA VAL A 46 1.19 -8.45 -10.88
C VAL A 46 0.06 -7.55 -10.40
N MET A 47 -0.85 -8.08 -9.56
CA MET A 47 -1.89 -7.28 -8.89
C MET A 47 -1.29 -6.43 -7.75
N ALA A 48 -0.22 -5.71 -8.03
CA ALA A 48 0.47 -4.84 -7.09
C ALA A 48 0.90 -3.56 -7.78
N THR A 49 0.91 -2.47 -7.03
CA THR A 49 1.37 -1.17 -7.48
C THR A 49 2.69 -0.83 -6.80
N LYS A 50 3.67 -0.39 -7.60
CA LYS A 50 5.00 0.00 -7.13
C LYS A 50 4.99 1.48 -6.78
N ILE A 51 5.51 1.80 -5.60
CA ILE A 51 5.65 3.16 -5.10
C ILE A 51 7.09 3.40 -4.68
N GLU A 52 7.61 4.55 -5.07
CA GLU A 52 8.92 4.97 -4.62
C GLU A 52 8.94 5.12 -3.10
N TYR A 53 9.97 4.57 -2.48
CA TYR A 53 10.08 4.63 -1.03
C TYR A 53 10.48 6.05 -0.63
N SER A 54 9.75 6.62 0.33
CA SER A 54 10.20 7.77 1.10
C SER A 54 9.93 7.52 2.58
N ASN A 55 10.77 8.10 3.44
CA ASN A 55 10.58 8.00 4.89
C ASN A 55 9.20 8.53 5.31
N GLN A 56 8.72 9.59 4.65
CA GLN A 56 7.41 10.19 4.89
C GLN A 56 6.26 9.25 4.50
N LEU A 57 6.34 8.61 3.32
CA LEU A 57 5.33 7.67 2.87
C LEU A 57 5.28 6.43 3.78
N TRP A 58 6.43 5.91 4.20
CA TRP A 58 6.46 4.77 5.10
C TRP A 58 5.88 5.10 6.47
N ALA A 59 6.21 6.26 7.03
CA ALA A 59 5.62 6.74 8.28
C ALA A 59 4.09 6.93 8.15
N LEU A 60 3.62 7.47 7.02
CA LEU A 60 2.19 7.58 6.72
C LEU A 60 1.51 6.20 6.71
N LEU A 61 2.08 5.24 6.00
CA LEU A 61 1.57 3.86 5.93
C LEU A 61 1.55 3.20 7.32
N GLN A 62 2.57 3.43 8.15
CA GLN A 62 2.60 2.96 9.54
C GLN A 62 1.50 3.62 10.40
N SER A 63 1.19 4.90 10.18
CA SER A 63 0.16 5.62 10.93
C SER A 63 -1.26 5.12 10.65
N ILE A 64 -1.50 4.56 9.46
CA ILE A 64 -2.80 4.01 9.03
C ILE A 64 -2.83 2.48 9.06
N ALA A 65 -1.77 1.82 9.54
CA ALA A 65 -1.74 0.38 9.73
C ALA A 65 -2.64 -0.05 10.91
N GLN A 66 -3.22 -1.26 10.84
CA GLN A 66 -4.09 -1.81 11.89
C GLN A 66 -3.37 -2.22 13.15
#